data_AF-A0A7R9IBH6-F1
#
_entry.id   AF-A0A7R9IBH6-F1
#
_cell.length_a   1.000
_cell.length_b   1.000
_cell.length_c   1.000
_cell.angle_alpha   90.00
_cell.angle_beta   90.00
_cell.angle_gamma   90.00
#
_symmetry.space_group_name_H-M   'P 1'
#
loop_
_entity.id
_entity.type
_entity.pdbx_description
1 polymer ?
#
loop_
_entity_poly.entity_id
_entity_poly.type
_entity_poly.pdbx_seq_one_letter_code
_entity_poly.pdbx_strand_id
1 'polypeptide(L)'
;TVVLLATADAQLTGTDCTTDFIVIPNPSQGGVAVNSDRFCGNGLVTTTTSSKPFVLTVVTDGDETSGTTPDNENRGFCLTYTQLACTT
;
A
#
# COMPACT_ATOMS: atom_id res chain seq x y z
N THR A 1 5.02 1.49 23.38
CA THR A 1 3.99 1.91 22.42
C THR A 1 3.45 0.68 21.73
N VAL A 2 2.14 0.56 21.56
CA VAL A 2 1.54 -0.56 20.81
C VAL A 2 1.71 -0.30 19.31
N VAL A 3 2.28 -1.25 18.58
CA VAL A 3 2.41 -1.15 17.11
C VAL A 3 1.21 -1.85 16.49
N LEU A 4 0.42 -1.12 15.69
CA LEU A 4 -0.67 -1.69 14.90
C LEU A 4 -0.12 -2.29 13.60
N LEU A 5 -0.48 -3.54 13.31
CA LEU A 5 0.03 -4.28 12.16
C LEU A 5 -1.10 -4.95 11.39
N ALA A 6 -1.04 -4.85 10.07
CA ALA A 6 -2.02 -5.41 9.15
C ALA A 6 -3.47 -4.96 9.47
N THR A 7 -3.63 -3.73 9.97
CA THR A 7 -4.94 -3.14 10.28
C THR A 7 -5.23 -1.94 9.38
N ALA A 8 -6.50 -1.65 9.13
CA ALA A 8 -6.93 -0.47 8.37
C ALA A 8 -6.40 0.85 8.96
N ASP A 9 -6.38 0.96 10.29
CA ASP A 9 -5.94 2.15 11.03
C ASP A 9 -4.44 2.44 10.88
N ALA A 10 -3.67 1.48 10.38
CA ALA A 10 -2.23 1.60 10.17
C ALA A 10 -1.84 1.93 8.72
N GLN A 11 -2.82 2.14 7.83
CA GLN A 11 -2.58 2.55 6.44
C GLN A 11 -2.25 4.05 6.38
N LEU A 12 -1.20 4.38 5.63
CA LEU A 12 -0.89 5.73 5.18
C LEU A 12 -1.01 5.80 3.64
N THR A 13 -1.26 6.99 3.09
CA THR A 13 -1.49 7.16 1.64
C THR A 13 -0.94 8.48 1.12
N GLY A 14 -0.69 8.57 -0.19
CA GLY A 14 -0.42 9.83 -0.85
C GLY A 14 0.86 10.52 -0.40
N THR A 15 0.74 11.74 0.14
CA THR A 15 1.90 12.58 0.51
C THR A 15 2.71 12.03 1.68
N ASP A 16 2.13 11.11 2.47
CA ASP A 16 2.85 10.42 3.54
C ASP A 16 3.75 9.28 3.00
N CYS A 17 3.58 8.92 1.72
CA CYS A 17 4.23 7.78 1.07
C CYS A 17 5.25 8.25 0.03
N THR A 18 6.40 8.73 0.51
CA THR A 18 7.47 9.30 -0.33
C THR A 18 8.70 8.41 -0.47
N THR A 19 8.98 7.54 0.50
CA THR A 19 10.18 6.68 0.54
C THR A 19 9.82 5.26 0.11
N ASP A 20 9.04 4.55 0.93
CA ASP A 20 8.65 3.16 0.74
C ASP A 20 7.14 3.02 0.63
N PHE A 21 6.69 2.51 -0.51
CA PHE A 21 5.27 2.37 -0.77
C PHE A 21 5.00 1.36 -1.88
N ILE A 22 3.76 0.89 -1.91
CA ILE A 22 3.21 0.21 -3.07
C ILE A 22 2.39 1.20 -3.90
N VAL A 23 2.42 1.00 -5.22
CA VAL A 23 1.54 1.69 -6.16
C VAL A 23 0.44 0.73 -6.60
N ILE A 24 -0.80 1.12 -6.36
CA ILE A 24 -2.01 0.47 -6.85
C ILE A 24 -2.76 1.49 -7.73
N PRO A 25 -2.66 1.41 -9.06
CA PRO A 25 -3.26 2.40 -9.96
C PRO A 25 -4.79 2.29 -9.98
N ASN A 26 -5.46 3.42 -10.23
CA ASN A 26 -6.93 3.53 -10.21
C ASN A 26 -7.61 2.78 -9.03
N PRO A 27 -7.24 3.12 -7.77
CA PRO A 27 -7.71 2.40 -6.59
C PRO A 27 -9.07 2.92 -6.08
N SER A 28 -9.81 2.01 -5.48
CA SER A 28 -11.00 2.30 -4.68
C SER A 28 -10.98 1.49 -3.38
N GLN A 29 -11.53 2.07 -2.31
CA GLN A 29 -11.66 1.46 -0.99
C GLN A 29 -13.10 1.66 -0.51
N GLY A 30 -13.76 0.57 -0.10
CA GLY A 30 -15.18 0.62 0.28
C GLY A 30 -16.11 1.11 -0.84
N GLY A 31 -15.73 0.94 -2.11
CA GLY A 31 -16.49 1.42 -3.28
C GLY A 31 -16.29 2.91 -3.61
N VAL A 32 -15.44 3.62 -2.85
CA VAL A 32 -15.11 5.03 -3.09
C VAL A 32 -13.74 5.13 -3.73
N ALA A 33 -13.62 5.93 -4.80
CA ALA A 33 -12.34 6.19 -5.44
C ALA A 33 -11.37 6.88 -4.47
N VAL A 34 -10.13 6.41 -4.41
CA VAL A 34 -9.08 7.02 -3.59
C VAL A 34 -8.31 8.01 -4.46
N ASN A 35 -8.08 9.22 -3.94
CA ASN A 35 -7.37 10.28 -4.68
C ASN A 35 -5.83 10.15 -4.59
N SER A 36 -5.33 8.92 -4.57
CA SER A 36 -3.92 8.58 -4.57
C SER A 36 -3.75 7.14 -5.05
N ASP A 37 -2.62 6.84 -5.68
CA ASP A 37 -2.20 5.51 -6.06
C ASP A 37 -1.12 4.92 -5.13
N ARG A 38 -0.62 5.69 -4.15
CA ARG A 38 0.48 5.28 -3.26
C ARG A 38 -0.03 4.92 -1.87
N PHE A 39 0.41 3.77 -1.38
CA PHE A 39 0.04 3.24 -0.06
C PHE A 39 1.28 2.77 0.70
N CYS A 40 1.38 3.14 1.97
CA CYS A 40 2.50 2.83 2.87
C CYS A 40 2.00 2.65 4.31
N GLY A 41 2.92 2.54 5.26
CA GLY A 41 2.61 2.26 6.66
C GLY A 41 2.45 0.76 6.94
N ASN A 42 1.92 0.44 8.12
CA ASN A 42 1.84 -0.92 8.65
C ASN A 42 0.53 -1.63 8.30
N GLY A 43 -0.23 -1.12 7.33
CA GLY A 43 -1.55 -1.64 6.98
C GLY A 43 -1.99 -1.27 5.58
N LEU A 44 -2.97 -2.02 5.07
CA LEU A 44 -3.63 -1.77 3.81
C LEU A 44 -5.12 -2.08 3.96
N VAL A 45 -5.96 -1.06 3.83
CA VAL A 45 -7.40 -1.24 3.66
C VAL A 45 -7.62 -2.02 2.36
N THR A 46 -8.60 -2.93 2.32
CA THR A 46 -8.91 -3.69 1.10
C THR A 46 -9.11 -2.75 -0.09
N THR A 47 -8.16 -2.81 -1.03
CA THR A 47 -8.11 -1.93 -2.20
C THR A 47 -8.50 -2.71 -3.44
N THR A 48 -9.44 -2.17 -4.20
CA THR A 48 -9.80 -2.67 -5.54
C THR A 48 -9.20 -1.75 -6.59
N THR A 49 -8.44 -2.32 -7.53
CA THR A 49 -7.97 -1.60 -8.72
C THR A 49 -8.85 -1.93 -9.92
N SER A 50 -9.19 -0.92 -10.71
CA SER A 50 -9.82 -1.10 -12.02
C SER A 50 -8.84 -0.86 -13.19
N SER A 51 -7.56 -0.71 -12.90
CA SER A 51 -6.51 -0.56 -13.90
C SER A 51 -6.29 -1.86 -14.69
N LYS A 52 -5.99 -1.72 -15.99
CA LYS A 52 -5.62 -2.82 -16.88
C LYS A 52 -4.30 -2.45 -17.58
N PRO A 53 -3.25 -3.31 -17.52
CA PRO A 53 -3.20 -4.60 -16.83
C PRO A 53 -3.22 -4.48 -15.30
N PHE A 54 -3.52 -5.57 -14.60
CA PHE A 54 -3.32 -5.65 -13.15
C PHE A 54 -1.83 -5.56 -12.83
N VAL A 55 -1.44 -4.50 -12.11
CA VAL A 55 -0.05 -4.25 -11.70
C VAL A 55 -0.04 -3.76 -10.25
N LEU A 56 0.91 -4.26 -9.48
CA LEU A 56 1.29 -3.73 -8.17
C LEU A 56 2.80 -3.46 -8.24
N THR A 57 3.17 -2.19 -8.07
CA THR A 57 4.58 -1.78 -8.08
C THR A 57 5.03 -1.54 -6.66
N VAL A 58 6.23 -2.02 -6.31
CA VAL A 58 6.87 -1.73 -5.04
C VAL A 58 7.96 -0.70 -5.30
N VAL A 59 7.97 0.38 -4.53
CA VAL A 59 9.01 1.40 -4.54
C VAL A 59 9.62 1.42 -3.15
N THR A 60 10.93 1.32 -3.07
CA THR A 60 11.73 1.51 -1.86
C THR A 60 12.83 2.52 -2.14
N ASP A 61 13.36 3.16 -1.11
CA ASP A 61 14.54 4.01 -1.27
C ASP A 61 15.85 3.25 -0.97
N GLY A 62 16.75 3.82 -0.18
CA GLY A 62 18.02 3.18 0.18
C GLY A 62 18.39 3.35 1.66
N ASP A 63 17.47 3.85 2.49
CA ASP A 63 17.70 4.07 3.93
C ASP A 63 17.08 2.97 4.80
N GLU A 64 17.26 1.70 4.43
CA GLU A 64 16.63 0.60 5.16
C GLU A 64 17.41 0.19 6.43
N THR A 65 18.69 0.58 6.54
CA THR A 65 19.58 0.14 7.62
C THR A 65 20.56 1.22 8.12
N SER A 66 20.58 2.42 7.51
CA SER A 66 21.69 3.37 7.64
C SER A 66 21.23 4.79 8.00
N GLY A 67 20.55 4.95 9.13
CA GLY A 67 20.09 6.26 9.61
C GLY A 67 20.03 6.39 11.14
N THR A 68 19.68 7.59 11.63
CA THR A 68 19.40 7.83 13.06
C THR A 68 18.09 7.19 13.54
N THR A 69 17.25 6.77 12.59
CA THR A 69 15.98 6.06 12.79
C THR A 69 15.87 4.95 11.74
N PRO A 70 16.33 3.72 12.03
CA PRO A 70 16.23 2.60 11.10
C PRO A 70 14.77 2.30 10.74
N ASP A 71 14.47 1.97 9.49
CA ASP A 71 13.11 1.64 9.01
C ASP A 71 12.65 0.27 9.50
N ASN A 72 12.28 0.19 10.77
CA ASN A 72 11.84 -1.02 11.45
C ASN A 72 10.41 -1.48 11.05
N GLU A 73 9.71 -0.69 10.26
CA GLU A 73 8.33 -0.95 9.81
C GLU A 73 8.28 -1.61 8.42
N ASN A 74 9.38 -1.59 7.66
CA ASN A 74 9.52 -2.18 6.33
C ASN A 74 9.73 -3.70 6.35
N ARG A 75 8.88 -4.44 7.08
CA ARG A 75 8.89 -5.91 7.16
C ARG A 75 8.39 -6.60 5.88
N GLY A 76 7.88 -5.82 4.94
CA GLY A 76 7.19 -6.31 3.74
C GLY A 76 5.71 -6.62 4.00
N PHE A 77 5.09 -7.28 3.04
CA PHE A 77 3.65 -7.56 3.05
C PHE A 77 3.35 -8.96 2.52
N CYS A 78 2.21 -9.51 2.95
CA CYS A 78 1.61 -10.70 2.37
C CYS A 78 0.17 -10.35 1.99
N LEU A 79 -0.14 -10.39 0.69
CA LEU A 79 -1.45 -10.00 0.18
C LEU A 79 -2.17 -11.20 -0.40
N THR A 80 -3.43 -11.37 -0.01
CA THR A 80 -4.38 -12.19 -0.76
C THR A 80 -5.04 -11.28 -1.80
N TYR A 81 -5.01 -11.68 -3.07
CA TYR A 81 -5.68 -10.94 -4.13
C TYR A 81 -6.58 -11.86 -4.95
N THR A 82 -7.58 -11.29 -5.60
CA THR A 82 -8.46 -11.99 -6.54
C THR A 82 -8.70 -11.10 -7.74
N GLN A 83 -8.58 -11.65 -8.94
CA GLN A 83 -9.01 -10.96 -10.16
C GLN A 83 -10.45 -11.35 -10.44
N LEU A 84 -11.34 -10.35 -10.45
CA LEU A 84 -12.73 -10.54 -10.84
C LEU A 84 -12.80 -10.65 -12.36
N ALA A 85 -13.55 -11.64 -12.85
CA ALA A 85 -13.82 -11.75 -14.28
C ALA A 85 -14.58 -10.50 -14.76
N CYS A 86 -14.31 -10.07 -16.00
CA CYS A 86 -15.13 -9.03 -16.62
C CYS A 86 -16.59 -9.48 -16.69
N THR A 87 -17.50 -8.63 -16.24
CA THR A 87 -18.94 -8.83 -16.48
C THR A 87 -19.21 -8.55 -17.95
N THR A 88 -19.88 -9.49 -18.63
CA THR A 88 -20.35 -9.36 -20.02
C THR A 88 -21.40 -8.27 -20.17
#